data_AF-A0A345VEZ6-F1
#
_entry.id   AF-A0A345VEZ6-F1
#
_cell.length_a   1.000
_cell.length_b   1.000
_cell.length_c   1.000
_cell.angle_alpha   90.00
_cell.angle_beta   90.00
_cell.angle_gamma   90.00
#
_symmetry.space_group_name_H-M   'P 1'
#
loop_
_entity.id
_entity.type
_entity.pdbx_description
1 polymer ?
#
loop_
_entity_poly.entity_id
_entity_poly.type
_entity_poly.pdbx_seq_one_letter_code
_entity_poly.pdbx_strand_id
1 'polypeptide(L)'
;MTVPPNASAPGPGWYPDPAGSGRLQWWNGTAWTGQFNPPQGQPPQFQAPAPHPKEQRRRISDRTPVYNAYVWTIVALPLVPIILLMFWNPVLRYRTVGPRQTQTLDPASIFTTPYFLLISSGFLIYGVAALLAYLDWDRLRKDGVVRPFHWAWVFLSREVYVIGRSIIVHEVAPRRGLAPVWATIGVTVLSVVLVGLKTSALVASFANQAASI
;
A
#
# COMPACT_ATOMS: atom_id res chain seq x y z
N MET A 1 9.91 41.92 73.85
CA MET A 1 10.13 40.86 72.84
C MET A 1 8.94 40.90 71.89
N THR A 2 9.10 41.54 70.75
CA THR A 2 8.08 41.68 69.70
C THR A 2 8.17 40.51 68.74
N VAL A 3 7.16 39.65 68.71
CA VAL A 3 7.02 38.58 67.70
C VAL A 3 6.26 39.16 66.50
N PRO A 4 6.76 39.05 65.26
CA PRO A 4 6.12 39.61 64.08
C PRO A 4 4.82 38.88 63.71
N PRO A 5 3.84 39.55 63.07
CA PRO A 5 2.68 38.89 62.49
C PRO A 5 3.09 38.18 61.19
N ASN A 6 2.20 37.28 60.72
CA ASN A 6 2.16 36.67 59.38
C ASN A 6 2.52 35.18 59.34
N ALA A 7 1.59 34.33 59.79
CA ALA A 7 1.40 33.06 59.10
C ALA A 7 0.67 33.37 57.78
N SER A 8 1.45 33.65 56.73
CA SER A 8 0.91 33.77 55.37
C SER A 8 0.18 32.48 55.03
N ALA A 9 -1.12 32.59 54.69
CA ALA A 9 -1.87 31.44 54.20
C ALA A 9 -1.09 30.76 53.06
N PRO A 10 -1.08 29.43 52.99
CA PRO A 10 -0.41 28.72 51.91
C PRO A 10 -0.91 29.24 50.56
N GLY A 11 0.01 29.41 49.62
CA GLY A 11 -0.32 29.79 48.26
C GLY A 11 -1.23 28.76 47.58
N PRO A 12 -1.85 29.11 46.45
CA PRO A 12 -2.67 28.17 45.71
C PRO A 12 -1.88 26.90 45.34
N GLY A 13 -2.41 25.72 45.67
CA GLY A 13 -1.66 24.47 45.54
C GLY A 13 -2.44 23.22 45.92
N TRP A 14 -1.85 22.06 45.60
CA TRP A 14 -2.35 20.75 46.01
C TRP A 14 -1.80 20.39 47.40
N TYR A 15 -2.70 20.13 48.33
CA TYR A 15 -2.35 19.81 49.71
C TYR A 15 -3.06 18.53 50.16
N PRO A 16 -2.49 17.76 51.11
CA PRO A 16 -3.16 16.58 51.66
C PRO A 16 -4.53 16.93 52.21
N ASP A 17 -5.53 16.13 51.85
CA ASP A 17 -6.91 16.32 52.32
C ASP A 17 -6.97 16.23 53.86
N PRO A 18 -7.41 17.30 54.56
CA PRO A 18 -7.54 17.32 56.01
C PRO A 18 -8.51 16.26 56.55
N ALA A 19 -9.46 15.79 55.72
CA ALA A 19 -10.40 14.74 56.08
C ALA A 19 -9.76 13.33 56.10
N GLY A 20 -8.46 13.20 55.80
CA GLY A 20 -7.70 11.95 55.96
C GLY A 20 -7.93 10.93 54.84
N SER A 21 -8.48 11.33 53.69
CA SER A 21 -8.79 10.41 52.58
C SER A 21 -7.56 9.89 51.81
N GLY A 22 -6.36 10.39 52.11
CA GLY A 22 -5.12 10.08 51.38
C GLY A 22 -5.04 10.71 49.99
N ARG A 23 -6.00 11.56 49.62
CA ARG A 23 -6.05 12.32 48.37
C ARG A 23 -5.44 13.70 48.55
N LEU A 24 -5.10 14.36 47.46
CA LEU A 24 -4.76 15.78 47.47
C LEU A 24 -5.99 16.60 47.12
N GLN A 25 -6.25 17.67 47.86
CA GLN A 25 -7.29 18.64 47.56
C GLN A 25 -6.65 19.96 47.09
N TRP A 26 -7.33 20.70 46.20
CA TRP A 26 -6.82 21.98 45.70
C TRP A 26 -7.28 23.16 46.58
N TRP A 27 -6.31 23.88 47.11
CA TRP A 27 -6.47 25.16 47.81
C TRP A 27 -6.23 26.31 46.81
N ASN A 28 -7.15 27.28 46.74
CA ASN A 28 -7.02 28.40 45.80
C ASN A 28 -6.39 29.67 46.43
N GLY A 29 -5.84 29.58 47.64
CA GLY A 29 -5.32 30.72 48.40
C GLY A 29 -6.32 31.32 49.39
N THR A 30 -7.62 31.03 49.25
CA THR A 30 -8.69 31.55 50.12
C THR A 30 -9.63 30.46 50.66
N ALA A 31 -9.87 29.39 49.90
CA ALA A 31 -10.72 28.27 50.27
C ALA A 31 -10.33 26.97 49.52
N TRP A 32 -10.80 25.83 50.06
CA TRP A 32 -10.74 24.55 49.36
C TRP A 32 -11.79 24.50 48.26
N THR A 33 -11.37 24.13 47.05
CA THR A 33 -12.24 24.17 45.86
C THR A 33 -13.07 22.91 45.63
N GLY A 34 -12.88 21.87 46.46
CA GLY A 34 -13.54 20.58 46.25
C GLY A 34 -12.96 19.75 45.09
N GLN A 35 -11.91 20.22 44.43
CA GLN A 35 -11.18 19.43 43.44
C GLN A 35 -10.22 18.48 44.14
N PHE A 36 -10.23 17.20 43.75
CA PHE A 36 -9.39 16.15 44.33
C PHE A 36 -8.53 15.49 43.25
N ASN A 37 -7.24 15.28 43.56
CA ASN A 37 -6.34 14.44 42.78
C ASN A 37 -6.30 13.02 43.38
N PRO A 38 -6.15 11.94 42.59
CA PRO A 38 -6.04 10.59 43.13
C PRO A 38 -4.81 10.48 44.05
N PRO A 39 -4.78 9.47 44.95
CA PRO A 39 -3.65 9.27 45.87
C PRO A 39 -2.32 9.21 45.10
N GLN A 40 -1.33 10.01 45.51
CA GLN A 40 0.03 9.92 44.96
C GLN A 40 0.60 8.53 45.29
N GLY A 41 0.61 7.66 44.29
CA GLY A 41 1.00 6.25 44.43
C GLY A 41 0.35 5.32 43.41
N GLN A 42 -0.75 5.73 42.77
CA GLN A 42 -1.26 5.04 41.58
C GLN A 42 -0.69 5.69 40.33
N PRO A 43 0.10 4.97 39.50
CA PRO A 43 0.42 5.45 38.16
C PRO A 43 -0.91 5.73 37.45
N PRO A 44 -0.99 6.78 36.59
CA PRO A 44 -2.21 7.07 35.86
C PRO A 44 -2.66 5.77 35.21
N GLN A 45 -3.79 5.23 35.68
CA GLN A 45 -4.45 4.17 34.95
C GLN A 45 -4.98 4.88 33.71
N PHE A 46 -4.15 4.86 32.65
CA PHE A 46 -4.70 4.80 31.32
C PHE A 46 -5.71 3.66 31.40
N GLN A 47 -6.99 4.00 31.56
CA GLN A 47 -8.05 3.13 31.11
C GLN A 47 -7.71 2.93 29.64
N ALA A 48 -7.02 1.82 29.34
CA ALA A 48 -6.96 1.34 27.98
C ALA A 48 -8.41 1.41 27.49
N PRO A 49 -8.69 2.11 26.38
CA PRO A 49 -10.03 2.13 25.81
C PRO A 49 -10.53 0.70 25.88
N ALA A 50 -11.66 0.47 26.57
CA ALA A 50 -12.25 -0.86 26.71
C ALA A 50 -12.12 -1.51 25.33
N PRO A 51 -11.53 -2.73 25.20
CA PRO A 51 -11.20 -3.28 23.90
C PRO A 51 -12.45 -3.15 23.05
N HIS A 52 -12.46 -2.21 22.09
CA HIS A 52 -13.58 -2.10 21.19
C HIS A 52 -13.72 -3.50 20.64
N PRO A 53 -14.89 -4.17 20.78
CA PRO A 53 -15.05 -5.47 20.17
C PRO A 53 -14.65 -5.23 18.72
N LYS A 54 -13.57 -5.87 18.26
CA LYS A 54 -13.12 -5.76 16.87
C LYS A 54 -14.37 -6.10 16.09
N GLU A 55 -15.05 -5.10 15.52
CA GLU A 55 -16.32 -5.30 14.85
C GLU A 55 -16.02 -6.30 13.76
N GLN A 56 -16.33 -7.57 14.03
CA GLN A 56 -15.92 -8.65 13.17
C GLN A 56 -16.68 -8.40 11.89
N ARG A 57 -15.94 -8.07 10.82
CA ARG A 57 -16.53 -7.57 9.58
C ARG A 57 -17.64 -8.53 9.18
N ARG A 58 -18.87 -8.02 9.11
CA ARG A 58 -20.06 -8.85 8.93
C ARG A 58 -19.86 -9.73 7.70
N ARG A 59 -20.10 -11.04 7.86
CA ARG A 59 -20.00 -11.98 6.74
C ARG A 59 -21.00 -11.62 5.66
N ILE A 60 -20.58 -11.71 4.42
CA ILE A 60 -21.46 -11.52 3.25
C ILE A 60 -22.17 -12.83 2.93
N SER A 61 -23.33 -12.76 2.26
CA SER A 61 -24.08 -13.94 1.86
C SER A 61 -23.27 -14.80 0.90
N ASP A 62 -23.36 -16.13 1.02
CA ASP A 62 -22.69 -17.08 0.13
C ASP A 62 -23.09 -16.93 -1.35
N ARG A 63 -24.26 -16.33 -1.63
CA ARG A 63 -24.72 -16.06 -3.00
C ARG A 63 -24.07 -14.83 -3.65
N THR A 64 -23.39 -14.01 -2.86
CA THR A 64 -22.75 -12.78 -3.36
C THR A 64 -21.55 -13.13 -4.25
N PRO A 65 -21.44 -12.57 -5.46
CA PRO A 65 -20.31 -12.84 -6.34
C PRO A 65 -19.05 -12.15 -5.82
N VAL A 66 -18.15 -12.94 -5.25
CA VAL A 66 -16.85 -12.48 -4.74
C VAL A 66 -15.85 -12.17 -5.86
N TYR A 67 -15.97 -12.86 -6.98
CA TYR A 67 -15.10 -12.70 -8.15
C TYR A 67 -15.81 -11.83 -9.19
N ASN A 68 -15.07 -10.88 -9.76
CA ASN A 68 -15.56 -10.01 -10.81
C ASN A 68 -14.54 -9.90 -11.95
N ALA A 69 -14.98 -9.40 -13.10
CA ALA A 69 -14.10 -9.27 -14.27
C ALA A 69 -12.91 -8.35 -13.98
N TYR A 70 -13.11 -7.27 -13.22
CA TYR A 70 -12.08 -6.27 -12.95
C TYR A 70 -10.83 -6.85 -12.29
N VAL A 71 -10.96 -7.75 -11.30
CA VAL A 71 -9.79 -8.42 -10.69
C VAL A 71 -9.02 -9.23 -11.69
N TRP A 72 -9.72 -10.01 -12.48
CA TRP A 72 -9.10 -10.95 -13.41
C TRP A 72 -8.41 -10.19 -14.53
N THR A 73 -8.99 -9.07 -14.97
CA THR A 73 -8.33 -8.15 -15.90
C THR A 73 -7.08 -7.54 -15.29
N ILE A 74 -7.11 -7.08 -14.02
CA ILE A 74 -5.92 -6.57 -13.32
C ILE A 74 -4.83 -7.66 -13.23
N VAL A 75 -5.19 -8.89 -12.87
CA VAL A 75 -4.25 -10.02 -12.76
C VAL A 75 -3.62 -10.37 -14.11
N ALA A 76 -4.38 -10.31 -15.20
CA ALA A 76 -3.90 -10.63 -16.55
C ALA A 76 -3.18 -9.46 -17.24
N LEU A 77 -3.37 -8.22 -16.77
CA LEU A 77 -2.80 -7.02 -17.36
C LEU A 77 -1.27 -7.04 -17.62
N PRO A 78 -0.40 -7.61 -16.76
CA PRO A 78 1.04 -7.63 -17.04
C PRO A 78 1.41 -8.51 -18.23
N LEU A 79 0.52 -9.38 -18.71
CA LEU A 79 0.80 -10.21 -19.87
C LEU A 79 0.83 -9.39 -21.17
N VAL A 80 0.11 -8.27 -21.24
CA VAL A 80 0.07 -7.41 -22.43
C VAL A 80 1.46 -6.91 -22.86
N PRO A 81 2.25 -6.25 -21.99
CA PRO A 81 3.58 -5.77 -22.37
C PRO A 81 4.55 -6.94 -22.61
N ILE A 82 4.34 -8.09 -21.95
CA ILE A 82 5.15 -9.29 -22.19
C ILE A 82 4.90 -9.84 -23.58
N ILE A 83 3.63 -9.89 -24.02
CA ILE A 83 3.28 -10.28 -25.38
C ILE A 83 3.95 -9.33 -26.38
N LEU A 84 3.82 -8.01 -26.19
CA LEU A 84 4.49 -7.01 -27.05
C LEU A 84 6.03 -7.18 -27.05
N LEU A 85 6.62 -7.45 -25.88
CA LEU A 85 8.04 -7.72 -25.74
C LEU A 85 8.45 -8.97 -26.53
N MET A 86 7.63 -10.02 -26.58
CA MET A 86 7.95 -11.22 -27.38
C MET A 86 8.08 -10.88 -28.87
N PHE A 87 7.25 -9.96 -29.38
CA PHE A 87 7.30 -9.50 -30.77
C PHE A 87 8.42 -8.49 -31.06
N TRP A 88 8.96 -7.82 -30.05
CA TRP A 88 10.06 -6.88 -30.24
C TRP A 88 11.40 -7.61 -30.46
N ASN A 89 11.94 -7.52 -31.68
CA ASN A 89 13.19 -8.16 -32.10
C ASN A 89 14.09 -7.15 -32.82
N PRO A 90 14.80 -6.27 -32.09
CA PRO A 90 15.68 -5.28 -32.70
C PRO A 90 16.91 -5.95 -33.34
N VAL A 91 17.41 -5.36 -34.42
CA VAL A 91 18.67 -5.73 -35.07
C VAL A 91 19.60 -4.53 -34.97
N LEU A 92 20.77 -4.70 -34.38
CA LEU A 92 21.73 -3.60 -34.21
C LEU A 92 22.32 -3.25 -35.58
N ARG A 93 22.16 -2.00 -35.98
CA ARG A 93 22.74 -1.48 -37.22
C ARG A 93 23.77 -0.43 -36.87
N TYR A 94 24.92 -0.48 -37.53
CA TYR A 94 25.97 0.52 -37.38
C TYR A 94 25.96 1.45 -38.59
N ARG A 95 26.10 2.75 -38.33
CA ARG A 95 26.25 3.77 -39.36
C ARG A 95 27.53 4.55 -39.14
N THR A 96 28.21 4.88 -40.21
CA THR A 96 29.38 5.76 -40.19
C THR A 96 28.92 7.21 -40.17
N VAL A 97 29.51 8.01 -39.27
CA VAL A 97 29.15 9.42 -39.11
C VAL A 97 30.38 10.29 -38.98
N GLY A 98 30.28 11.50 -39.55
CA GLY A 98 31.30 12.54 -39.48
C GLY A 98 32.54 12.29 -40.36
N PRO A 99 33.45 13.27 -40.43
CA PRO A 99 34.63 13.22 -41.30
C PRO A 99 35.63 12.11 -40.94
N ARG A 100 35.63 11.66 -39.68
CA ARG A 100 36.51 10.59 -39.18
C ARG A 100 35.96 9.18 -39.42
N GLN A 101 34.81 9.05 -40.10
CA GLN A 101 34.14 7.77 -40.39
C GLN A 101 33.99 6.85 -39.16
N THR A 102 33.70 7.43 -38.00
CA THR A 102 33.50 6.63 -36.79
C THR A 102 32.21 5.83 -36.92
N GLN A 103 32.31 4.51 -36.71
CA GLN A 103 31.14 3.65 -36.62
C GLN A 103 30.38 3.95 -35.32
N THR A 104 29.09 4.21 -35.44
CA THR A 104 28.20 4.45 -34.31
C THR A 104 26.96 3.59 -34.47
N LEU A 105 26.37 3.19 -33.36
CA LEU A 105 25.11 2.47 -33.35
C LEU A 105 24.00 3.40 -33.86
N ASP A 106 23.25 2.95 -34.86
CA ASP A 106 22.09 3.68 -35.39
C ASP A 106 20.93 3.63 -34.38
N PRO A 107 20.53 4.76 -33.77
CA PRO A 107 19.49 4.76 -32.75
C PRO A 107 18.15 4.21 -33.26
N ALA A 108 17.85 4.38 -34.55
CA ALA A 108 16.63 3.88 -35.17
C ALA A 108 16.53 2.35 -35.18
N SER A 109 17.66 1.65 -35.02
CA SER A 109 17.71 0.19 -34.96
C SER A 109 17.21 -0.38 -33.63
N ILE A 110 17.19 0.45 -32.57
CA ILE A 110 16.70 0.10 -31.22
C ILE A 110 15.32 0.72 -30.97
N PHE A 111 15.18 2.02 -31.25
CA PHE A 111 13.97 2.80 -30.99
C PHE A 111 12.94 2.64 -32.11
N THR A 112 12.50 1.39 -32.32
CA THR A 112 11.56 1.01 -33.37
C THR A 112 10.10 1.26 -32.96
N THR A 113 9.16 1.20 -33.90
CA THR A 113 7.72 1.32 -33.59
C THR A 113 7.26 0.35 -32.49
N PRO A 114 7.62 -0.95 -32.51
CA PRO A 114 7.23 -1.86 -31.43
C PRO A 114 7.86 -1.52 -30.07
N TYR A 115 9.04 -0.87 -30.04
CA TYR A 115 9.62 -0.36 -28.80
C TYR A 115 8.73 0.72 -28.18
N PHE A 116 8.29 1.71 -28.97
CA PHE A 116 7.42 2.76 -28.46
C PHE A 116 6.04 2.23 -28.07
N LEU A 117 5.50 1.25 -28.79
CA LEU A 117 4.27 0.55 -28.38
C LEU A 117 4.44 -0.17 -27.04
N LEU A 118 5.56 -0.87 -26.84
CA LEU A 118 5.89 -1.53 -25.58
C LEU A 118 5.95 -0.51 -24.43
N ILE A 119 6.70 0.58 -24.58
CA ILE A 119 6.83 1.61 -23.55
C ILE A 119 5.47 2.28 -23.26
N SER A 120 4.76 2.69 -24.31
CA SER A 120 3.44 3.35 -24.17
C SER A 120 2.41 2.45 -23.51
N SER A 121 2.46 1.14 -23.78
CA SER A 121 1.58 0.17 -23.14
C SER A 121 1.71 0.17 -21.61
N GLY A 122 2.91 0.39 -21.07
CA GLY A 122 3.14 0.48 -19.62
C GLY A 122 2.36 1.62 -18.96
N PHE A 123 2.38 2.81 -19.57
CA PHE A 123 1.62 3.96 -19.08
C PHE A 123 0.10 3.74 -19.18
N LEU A 124 -0.36 3.20 -20.31
CA LEU A 124 -1.78 2.87 -20.51
C LEU A 124 -2.25 1.84 -19.47
N ILE A 125 -1.46 0.80 -19.24
CA ILE A 125 -1.71 -0.23 -18.24
C ILE A 125 -1.80 0.33 -16.84
N TYR A 126 -0.93 1.27 -16.48
CA TYR A 126 -0.96 1.93 -15.18
C TYR A 126 -2.30 2.66 -14.96
N GLY A 127 -2.73 3.46 -15.94
CA GLY A 127 -4.02 4.17 -15.87
C GLY A 127 -5.23 3.21 -15.87
N VAL A 128 -5.21 2.19 -16.73
CA VAL A 128 -6.27 1.17 -16.79
C VAL A 128 -6.34 0.38 -15.49
N ALA A 129 -5.21 0.01 -14.88
CA ALA A 129 -5.18 -0.67 -13.58
C ALA A 129 -5.82 0.20 -12.48
N ALA A 130 -5.56 1.50 -12.47
CA ALA A 130 -6.17 2.43 -11.52
C ALA A 130 -7.70 2.51 -11.69
N LEU A 131 -8.18 2.64 -12.93
CA LEU A 131 -9.61 2.64 -13.24
C LEU A 131 -10.28 1.32 -12.82
N LEU A 132 -9.69 0.17 -13.19
CA LEU A 132 -10.21 -1.14 -12.83
C LEU A 132 -10.23 -1.36 -11.32
N ALA A 133 -9.20 -0.93 -10.60
CA ALA A 133 -9.14 -1.01 -9.14
C ALA A 133 -10.24 -0.15 -8.48
N TYR A 134 -10.52 1.03 -9.05
CA TYR A 134 -11.64 1.85 -8.60
C TYR A 134 -12.99 1.16 -8.81
N LEU A 135 -13.24 0.64 -10.02
CA LEU A 135 -14.49 -0.05 -10.36
C LEU A 135 -14.71 -1.29 -9.50
N ASP A 136 -13.63 -2.02 -9.24
CA ASP A 136 -13.63 -3.17 -8.35
C ASP A 136 -13.98 -2.81 -6.91
N TRP A 137 -13.29 -1.81 -6.35
CA TRP A 137 -13.50 -1.33 -5.01
C TRP A 137 -14.93 -0.80 -4.82
N ASP A 138 -15.44 -0.06 -5.80
CA ASP A 138 -16.81 0.42 -5.81
C ASP A 138 -17.84 -0.72 -5.81
N ARG A 139 -17.59 -1.76 -6.63
CA ARG A 139 -18.42 -2.95 -6.67
C ARG A 139 -18.43 -3.70 -5.34
N LEU A 140 -17.28 -3.90 -4.70
CA LEU A 140 -17.20 -4.54 -3.38
C LEU A 140 -18.00 -3.77 -2.31
N ARG A 141 -17.99 -2.43 -2.36
CA ARG A 141 -18.84 -1.62 -1.46
C ARG A 141 -20.33 -1.84 -1.72
N LYS A 142 -20.73 -1.88 -2.99
CA LYS A 142 -22.12 -2.16 -3.41
C LYS A 142 -22.57 -3.56 -3.01
N ASP A 143 -21.65 -4.53 -3.03
CA ASP A 143 -21.88 -5.91 -2.60
C ASP A 143 -21.92 -6.08 -1.07
N GLY A 144 -21.79 -4.99 -0.29
CA GLY A 144 -21.93 -4.98 1.17
C GLY A 144 -20.65 -5.24 1.94
N VAL A 145 -19.48 -5.23 1.29
CA VAL A 145 -18.19 -5.34 1.99
C VAL A 145 -17.91 -4.04 2.74
N VAL A 146 -17.96 -4.10 4.07
CA VAL A 146 -17.70 -2.95 4.94
C VAL A 146 -16.21 -2.61 4.96
N ARG A 147 -15.85 -1.40 4.55
CA ARG A 147 -14.46 -0.89 4.48
C ARG A 147 -13.54 -1.81 3.65
N PRO A 148 -13.76 -1.91 2.32
CA PRO A 148 -12.88 -2.68 1.45
C PRO A 148 -11.51 -2.01 1.31
N PHE A 149 -10.52 -2.78 0.83
CA PHE A 149 -9.16 -2.29 0.63
C PHE A 149 -9.15 -1.13 -0.37
N HIS A 150 -8.56 0.01 0.01
CA HIS A 150 -8.68 1.23 -0.78
C HIS A 150 -8.01 1.08 -2.16
N TRP A 151 -8.69 1.45 -3.24
CA TRP A 151 -8.21 1.27 -4.61
C TRP A 151 -6.88 1.97 -4.89
N ALA A 152 -6.62 3.11 -4.25
CA ALA A 152 -5.40 3.91 -4.45
C ALA A 152 -4.09 3.14 -4.17
N TRP A 153 -4.13 2.04 -3.41
CA TRP A 153 -2.97 1.19 -3.20
C TRP A 153 -2.41 0.56 -4.50
N VAL A 154 -3.21 0.52 -5.57
CA VAL A 154 -2.76 0.12 -6.91
C VAL A 154 -1.62 0.98 -7.43
N PHE A 155 -1.53 2.25 -7.02
CA PHE A 155 -0.46 3.17 -7.42
C PHE A 155 0.89 2.84 -6.77
N LEU A 156 0.87 2.25 -5.57
CA LEU A 156 2.07 1.70 -4.95
C LEU A 156 2.48 0.41 -5.66
N SER A 157 1.54 -0.51 -5.80
CA SER A 157 1.71 -1.74 -6.56
C SER A 157 0.35 -2.37 -6.84
N ARG A 158 0.19 -2.84 -8.07
CA ARG A 158 -0.98 -3.61 -8.49
C ARG A 158 -1.14 -4.88 -7.65
N GLU A 159 -0.03 -5.54 -7.35
CA GLU A 159 0.04 -6.79 -6.58
C GLU A 159 -0.43 -6.53 -5.15
N VAL A 160 0.04 -5.44 -4.52
CA VAL A 160 -0.40 -5.01 -3.18
C VAL A 160 -1.91 -4.82 -3.14
N TYR A 161 -2.50 -4.19 -4.16
CA TYR A 161 -3.95 -4.05 -4.26
C TYR A 161 -4.68 -5.39 -4.37
N VAL A 162 -4.25 -6.29 -5.26
CA VAL A 162 -4.86 -7.61 -5.44
C VAL A 162 -4.75 -8.45 -4.16
N ILE A 163 -3.62 -8.43 -3.47
CA ILE A 163 -3.41 -9.14 -2.20
C ILE A 163 -4.29 -8.54 -1.10
N GLY A 164 -4.23 -7.22 -0.89
CA GLY A 164 -4.97 -6.53 0.17
C GLY A 164 -6.49 -6.73 0.06
N ARG A 165 -7.05 -6.60 -1.14
CA ARG A 165 -8.48 -6.84 -1.33
C ARG A 165 -8.86 -8.30 -1.09
N SER A 166 -8.01 -9.25 -1.50
CA SER A 166 -8.32 -10.68 -1.45
C SER A 166 -8.36 -11.17 0.00
N ILE A 167 -7.48 -10.63 0.85
CA ILE A 167 -7.49 -10.89 2.30
C ILE A 167 -8.78 -10.34 2.93
N ILE A 168 -9.15 -9.09 2.65
CA ILE A 168 -10.37 -8.47 3.18
C ILE A 168 -11.63 -9.24 2.76
N VAL A 169 -11.67 -9.70 1.53
CA VAL A 169 -12.75 -10.52 0.99
C VAL A 169 -12.79 -11.90 1.66
N HIS A 170 -11.62 -12.52 1.90
CA HIS A 170 -11.54 -13.81 2.58
C HIS A 170 -12.04 -13.76 4.03
N GLU A 171 -11.83 -12.63 4.72
CA GLU A 171 -12.37 -12.39 6.06
C GLU A 171 -13.90 -12.36 6.09
N VAL A 172 -14.55 -11.82 5.04
CA VAL A 172 -16.02 -11.73 4.96
C VAL A 172 -16.69 -12.90 4.27
N ALA A 173 -15.97 -13.61 3.41
CA ALA A 173 -16.43 -14.81 2.69
C ALA A 173 -15.43 -15.96 2.91
N PRO A 174 -15.51 -16.65 4.05
CA PRO A 174 -14.61 -17.75 4.39
C PRO A 174 -14.53 -18.80 3.26
N ARG A 175 -13.33 -19.31 2.97
CA ARG A 175 -13.02 -20.26 1.88
C ARG A 175 -13.09 -19.69 0.45
N ARG A 176 -13.40 -18.41 0.27
CA ARG A 176 -13.43 -17.74 -1.04
C ARG A 176 -12.52 -16.51 -1.00
N GLY A 177 -12.20 -15.94 -2.16
CA GLY A 177 -11.49 -14.65 -2.24
C GLY A 177 -9.99 -14.70 -2.45
N LEU A 178 -9.32 -15.84 -2.20
CA LEU A 178 -7.86 -15.96 -2.39
C LEU A 178 -7.44 -16.37 -3.81
N ALA A 179 -8.37 -16.75 -4.69
CA ALA A 179 -8.04 -17.16 -6.05
C ALA A 179 -7.21 -16.11 -6.85
N PRO A 180 -7.51 -14.80 -6.78
CA PRO A 180 -6.70 -13.78 -7.44
C PRO A 180 -5.24 -13.71 -6.95
N VAL A 181 -4.98 -14.05 -5.69
CA VAL A 181 -3.62 -14.08 -5.13
C VAL A 181 -2.81 -15.18 -5.80
N TRP A 182 -3.35 -16.41 -5.82
CA TRP A 182 -2.68 -17.54 -6.48
C TRP A 182 -2.46 -17.31 -7.97
N ALA A 183 -3.45 -16.71 -8.65
CA ALA A 183 -3.33 -16.35 -10.05
C ALA A 183 -2.25 -15.26 -10.27
N THR A 184 -2.17 -14.26 -9.40
CA THR A 184 -1.12 -13.23 -9.45
C THR A 184 0.26 -13.85 -9.28
N ILE A 185 0.42 -14.79 -8.35
CA ILE A 185 1.67 -15.53 -8.16
C ILE A 185 2.04 -16.28 -9.45
N GLY A 186 1.10 -17.06 -10.00
CA GLY A 186 1.31 -17.83 -11.23
C GLY A 186 1.69 -16.95 -12.42
N VAL A 187 0.97 -15.84 -12.63
CA VAL A 187 1.26 -14.86 -13.67
C VAL A 187 2.62 -14.20 -13.46
N THR A 188 2.98 -13.86 -12.23
CA THR A 188 4.29 -13.25 -11.91
C THR A 188 5.43 -14.21 -12.22
N VAL A 189 5.33 -15.47 -11.79
CA VAL A 189 6.34 -16.50 -12.07
C VAL A 189 6.48 -16.70 -13.58
N LEU A 190 5.36 -16.86 -14.30
CA LEU A 190 5.35 -16.98 -15.75
C LEU A 190 6.02 -15.77 -16.41
N SER A 191 5.71 -14.56 -15.93
CA SER A 191 6.26 -13.32 -16.46
C SER A 191 7.77 -13.27 -16.33
N VAL A 192 8.30 -13.62 -15.16
CA VAL A 192 9.75 -13.68 -14.91
C VAL A 192 10.44 -14.66 -15.85
N VAL A 193 9.86 -15.85 -16.03
CA VAL A 193 10.40 -16.88 -16.95
C VAL A 193 10.42 -16.35 -18.39
N LEU A 194 9.32 -15.81 -18.89
CA LEU A 194 9.22 -15.32 -20.27
C LEU A 194 10.18 -14.16 -20.54
N VAL A 195 10.27 -13.20 -19.62
CA VAL A 195 11.22 -12.08 -19.71
C VAL A 195 12.66 -12.58 -19.69
N GLY A 196 12.98 -13.54 -18.81
CA GLY A 196 14.30 -14.17 -18.75
C GLY A 196 14.68 -14.85 -20.05
N LEU A 197 13.81 -15.71 -20.59
CA LEU A 197 14.02 -16.39 -21.87
C LEU A 197 14.23 -15.39 -23.02
N LYS A 198 13.39 -14.35 -23.09
CA LYS A 198 13.51 -13.32 -24.12
C LYS A 198 14.80 -12.53 -24.00
N THR A 199 15.20 -12.17 -22.78
CA THR A 199 16.46 -11.47 -22.53
C THR A 199 17.65 -12.30 -23.00
N SER A 200 17.69 -13.59 -22.65
CA SER A 200 18.71 -14.52 -23.12
C SER A 200 18.76 -14.61 -24.66
N ALA A 201 17.60 -14.67 -25.31
CA ALA A 201 17.52 -14.71 -26.77
C ALA A 201 18.05 -13.43 -27.43
N LEU A 202 17.74 -12.26 -26.87
CA LEU A 202 18.24 -10.97 -27.36
C LEU A 202 19.76 -10.86 -27.18
N VAL A 203 20.29 -11.24 -26.01
CA VAL A 203 21.73 -11.25 -25.75
C VAL A 203 22.46 -12.16 -26.74
N ALA A 204 21.95 -13.37 -26.97
CA ALA A 204 22.52 -14.28 -27.96
C ALA A 204 22.49 -13.68 -29.38
N SER A 205 21.38 -13.04 -29.76
CA SER A 205 21.25 -12.38 -31.07
C SER A 205 22.28 -11.26 -31.24
N PHE A 206 22.48 -10.42 -30.23
CA PHE A 206 23.45 -9.33 -30.27
C PHE A 206 24.89 -9.84 -30.29
N ALA A 207 25.20 -10.88 -29.51
CA ALA A 207 26.52 -11.51 -29.52
C ALA A 207 26.88 -12.06 -30.90
N ASN A 208 25.93 -12.75 -31.55
CA ASN A 208 26.11 -13.27 -32.91
C ASN A 208 26.30 -12.15 -33.95
N GLN A 209 25.55 -11.05 -33.82
CA GLN A 209 25.71 -9.88 -34.69
C GLN A 209 27.10 -9.25 -34.52
N ALA A 210 27.58 -9.11 -33.28
CA ALA A 210 28.90 -8.55 -33.00
C ALA A 210 30.04 -9.42 -33.57
N ALA A 211 29.88 -10.75 -33.59
CA ALA A 211 30.86 -11.66 -34.18
C ALA A 211 30.90 -11.61 -35.73
N SER A 212 29.90 -11.00 -36.36
CA SER A 212 29.78 -10.90 -37.84
C SER A 212 30.23 -9.55 -38.41
N ILE A 213 30.67 -8.63 -37.56
CA ILE A 213 31.17 -7.28 -37.91
C ILE A 213 32.69 -7.29 -37.87
#